data_AF-A0A1B6KXV5-F1
#
_entry.id   AF-A0A1B6KXV5-F1
#
_cell.length_a   1.000
_cell.length_b   1.000
_cell.length_c   1.000
_cell.angle_alpha   90.00
_cell.angle_beta   90.00
_cell.angle_gamma   90.00
#
_symmetry.space_group_name_H-M   'P 1'
#
loop_
_entity.id
_entity.type
_entity.pdbx_description
1 polymer ?
#
loop_
_entity_poly.entity_id
_entity_poly.type
_entity_poly.pdbx_seq_one_letter_code
_entity_poly.pdbx_strand_id
1 'polypeptide(L)'
;MFKREFKYFKSRCPPPSYDTVLNLELHGGSDGSFKKVSSKQPIVANEHKNCSKYGLTEVTQWKLFEFNDKIGLIFIVNPFTNQGQQYWVQQCLQEYTKKPNRLNLDPFNELQPEEEWWETAQKRDRTLLKKLRWATLGYHHNWDTKEYSETARDKFPSELAELSRLVVQAIGDPASDTYKAEAAIINFYHMGSTLSGHKDVSEPNMTSPLLSVSFGQSAI
;
A
#
# COMPACT_ATOMS: atom_id res chain seq x y z
N MET A 1 7.78 -14.01 -21.19
CA MET A 1 7.17 -12.68 -21.39
C MET A 1 7.51 -11.72 -20.24
N PHE A 2 7.05 -11.96 -19.00
CA PHE A 2 7.28 -11.07 -17.84
C PHE A 2 8.72 -10.56 -17.64
N LYS A 3 9.72 -11.46 -17.57
CA LYS A 3 11.13 -11.07 -17.32
C LYS A 3 11.68 -10.08 -18.35
N ARG A 4 11.20 -10.12 -19.59
CA ARG A 4 11.63 -9.21 -20.66
C ARG A 4 11.07 -7.82 -20.42
N GLU A 5 9.75 -7.72 -20.19
CA GLU A 5 9.08 -6.45 -19.88
C GLU A 5 9.64 -5.81 -18.60
N PHE A 6 9.85 -6.60 -17.54
CA PHE A 6 10.48 -6.13 -16.32
C PHE A 6 11.87 -5.54 -16.55
N LYS A 7 12.72 -6.22 -17.34
CA LYS A 7 14.06 -5.71 -17.69
C LYS A 7 14.00 -4.45 -18.54
N TYR A 8 13.03 -4.36 -19.45
CA TYR A 8 12.82 -3.20 -20.30
C TYR A 8 12.45 -1.96 -19.47
N PHE A 9 11.42 -2.05 -18.62
CA PHE A 9 11.01 -0.92 -17.77
C PHE A 9 12.02 -0.59 -16.66
N LYS A 10 12.90 -1.53 -16.30
CA LYS A 10 14.04 -1.29 -15.41
C LYS A 10 15.22 -0.59 -16.08
N SER A 11 15.28 -0.57 -17.42
CA SER A 11 16.41 0.00 -18.17
C SER A 11 16.57 1.50 -17.89
N ARG A 12 17.82 1.95 -17.82
CA ARG A 12 18.18 3.38 -17.67
C ARG A 12 18.92 3.94 -18.87
N CYS A 13 19.47 3.06 -19.71
CA CYS A 13 20.26 3.45 -20.87
C CYS A 13 20.09 2.40 -22.00
N PRO A 14 19.27 2.71 -23.04
CA PRO A 14 18.35 3.83 -23.08
C PRO A 14 17.22 3.66 -22.04
N PRO A 15 16.60 4.75 -21.56
CA PRO A 15 15.36 4.65 -20.78
C PRO A 15 14.24 4.05 -21.65
N PRO A 16 13.26 3.34 -21.04
CA PRO A 16 12.10 2.83 -21.75
C PRO A 16 11.20 3.97 -22.24
N SER A 17 10.45 3.73 -23.33
CA SER A 17 9.24 4.49 -23.64
C SER A 17 8.11 4.07 -22.70
N TYR A 18 7.29 5.06 -22.32
CA TYR A 18 6.10 4.89 -21.48
C TYR A 18 4.79 4.98 -22.27
N ASP A 19 4.85 5.07 -23.60
CA ASP A 19 3.66 5.29 -24.44
C ASP A 19 2.64 4.15 -24.34
N THR A 20 3.10 2.95 -23.99
CA THR A 20 2.26 1.77 -23.78
C THR A 20 1.87 1.55 -22.32
N VAL A 21 2.33 2.41 -21.40
CA VAL A 21 1.99 2.31 -19.97
C VAL A 21 0.60 2.89 -19.77
N LEU A 22 -0.29 2.07 -19.23
CA LEU A 22 -1.65 2.48 -18.93
C LEU A 22 -1.67 3.58 -17.87
N ASN A 23 -2.27 4.74 -18.19
CA ASN A 23 -2.49 5.82 -17.24
C ASN A 23 -3.99 6.08 -17.04
N LEU A 24 -4.54 5.51 -15.97
CA LEU A 24 -5.96 5.62 -15.62
C LEU A 24 -6.39 7.02 -15.16
N GLU A 25 -5.46 7.91 -14.80
CA GLU A 25 -5.81 9.29 -14.43
C GLU A 25 -6.29 10.09 -15.64
N LEU A 26 -5.71 9.80 -16.81
CA LEU A 26 -6.00 10.47 -18.08
C LEU A 26 -7.18 9.82 -18.83
N HIS A 27 -7.64 8.64 -18.41
CA HIS A 27 -8.73 7.93 -19.08
C HIS A 27 -10.11 8.32 -18.53
N GLY A 28 -10.99 8.74 -19.44
CA GLY A 28 -12.35 9.21 -19.11
C GLY A 28 -13.43 8.13 -19.02
N GLY A 29 -13.15 6.88 -19.44
CA GLY A 29 -14.18 5.84 -19.58
C GLY A 29 -13.61 4.43 -19.72
N SER A 30 -14.46 3.52 -20.21
CA SER A 30 -14.08 2.13 -20.48
C SER A 30 -13.30 2.01 -21.78
N ASP A 31 -12.24 1.22 -21.75
CA ASP A 31 -11.58 0.68 -22.94
C ASP A 31 -11.95 -0.82 -23.06
N GLY A 32 -11.72 -1.47 -24.21
CA GLY A 32 -11.96 -2.90 -24.36
C GLY A 32 -11.26 -3.77 -23.30
N SER A 33 -10.21 -3.24 -22.64
CA SER A 33 -9.41 -3.89 -21.62
C SER A 33 -9.88 -3.66 -20.17
N PHE A 34 -10.51 -2.53 -19.85
CA PHE A 34 -10.97 -2.20 -18.50
C PHE A 34 -12.24 -1.34 -18.53
N LYS A 35 -13.03 -1.40 -17.47
CA LYS A 35 -14.26 -0.62 -17.33
C LYS A 35 -14.21 0.27 -16.11
N LYS A 36 -14.67 1.51 -16.25
CA LYS A 36 -14.92 2.38 -15.11
C LYS A 36 -16.15 1.87 -14.36
N VAL A 37 -16.05 1.69 -13.05
CA VAL A 37 -17.15 1.25 -12.20
C VAL A 37 -17.51 2.33 -11.19
N SER A 38 -18.80 2.44 -10.89
CA SER A 38 -19.27 3.23 -9.75
C SER A 38 -19.02 2.45 -8.47
N SER A 39 -18.80 3.14 -7.35
CA SER A 39 -18.82 2.52 -6.03
C SER A 39 -20.13 1.75 -5.83
N LYS A 40 -20.05 0.46 -5.51
CA LYS A 40 -21.18 -0.47 -5.57
C LYS A 40 -22.13 -0.42 -4.37
N GLN A 41 -21.83 0.40 -3.36
CA GLN A 41 -22.67 0.54 -2.17
C GLN A 41 -23.13 2.00 -2.02
N PRO A 42 -24.43 2.25 -1.76
CA PRO A 42 -24.83 3.49 -1.11
C PRO A 42 -24.25 3.40 0.28
N ILE A 43 -23.09 4.00 0.50
CA ILE A 43 -22.53 4.20 1.83
C ILE A 43 -23.68 4.74 2.67
N VAL A 44 -24.08 3.94 3.66
CA VAL A 44 -25.23 4.23 4.53
C VAL A 44 -25.09 5.69 4.93
N ALA A 45 -26.10 6.52 4.67
CA ALA A 45 -26.00 7.98 4.64
C ALA A 45 -25.38 8.66 5.89
N ASN A 46 -25.09 7.91 6.95
CA ASN A 46 -24.35 8.33 8.15
C ASN A 46 -22.82 8.18 8.08
N GLU A 47 -22.26 7.38 7.16
CA GLU A 47 -20.81 7.10 7.06
C GLU A 47 -20.05 8.09 6.15
N HIS A 48 -20.74 9.00 5.45
CA HIS A 48 -20.10 10.12 4.75
C HIS A 48 -19.20 10.96 5.68
N LYS A 49 -19.44 10.91 7.00
CA LYS A 49 -18.62 11.57 8.03
C LYS A 49 -17.25 10.89 8.28
N ASN A 50 -17.03 9.67 7.79
CA ASN A 50 -15.80 8.90 8.09
C ASN A 50 -14.69 9.08 7.05
N CYS A 51 -14.97 9.43 5.79
CA CYS A 51 -13.92 9.55 4.76
C CYS A 51 -12.92 10.66 5.09
N SER A 52 -13.43 11.84 5.48
CA SER A 52 -12.60 13.00 5.83
C SER A 52 -11.70 12.74 7.04
N LYS A 53 -12.14 11.91 8.02
CA LYS A 53 -11.34 11.48 9.18
C LYS A 53 -10.01 10.83 8.73
N TYR A 54 -10.04 10.06 7.64
CA TYR A 54 -8.87 9.37 7.09
C TYR A 54 -8.23 10.13 5.92
N GLY A 55 -8.63 11.40 5.70
CA GLY A 55 -8.09 12.23 4.63
C GLY A 55 -8.52 11.81 3.21
N LEU A 56 -9.60 11.04 3.07
CA LEU A 56 -10.17 10.63 1.79
C LEU A 56 -11.19 11.66 1.27
N THR A 57 -11.33 11.75 -0.05
CA THR A 57 -12.47 12.41 -0.70
C THR A 57 -13.73 11.56 -0.54
N GLU A 58 -14.89 12.13 -0.83
CA GLU A 58 -16.15 11.37 -0.82
C GLU A 58 -16.09 10.20 -1.82
N VAL A 59 -16.58 9.03 -1.42
CA VAL A 59 -16.54 7.82 -2.26
C VAL A 59 -17.30 7.98 -3.56
N THR A 60 -18.35 8.81 -3.57
CA THR A 60 -19.10 9.18 -4.79
C THR A 60 -18.23 9.86 -5.85
N GLN A 61 -17.09 10.43 -5.45
CA GLN A 61 -16.11 11.09 -6.34
C GLN A 61 -15.00 10.15 -6.80
N TRP A 62 -14.90 8.94 -6.22
CA TRP A 62 -13.81 8.01 -6.55
C TRP A 62 -13.92 7.52 -7.99
N LYS A 63 -12.77 7.39 -8.65
CA LYS A 63 -12.68 6.77 -9.97
C LYS A 63 -12.13 5.36 -9.80
N LEU A 64 -13.01 4.37 -9.91
CA LEU A 64 -12.69 2.96 -9.80
C LEU A 64 -12.67 2.31 -11.18
N PHE A 65 -11.72 1.40 -11.39
CA PHE A 65 -11.56 0.65 -12.62
C PHE A 65 -11.43 -0.85 -12.33
N GLU A 66 -12.21 -1.65 -13.06
CA GLU A 66 -12.11 -3.11 -13.07
C GLU A 66 -11.52 -3.56 -14.41
N PHE A 67 -10.64 -4.56 -14.38
CA PHE A 67 -9.99 -5.10 -15.59
C PHE A 67 -10.72 -6.33 -16.09
N ASN A 68 -11.04 -6.35 -17.39
CA ASN A 68 -11.88 -7.40 -17.99
C ASN A 68 -11.18 -8.76 -17.99
N ASP A 69 -9.85 -8.78 -18.09
CA ASP A 69 -9.01 -9.99 -18.15
C ASP A 69 -8.32 -10.32 -16.81
N LYS A 70 -8.58 -9.53 -15.75
CA LYS A 70 -8.04 -9.70 -14.40
C LYS A 70 -9.16 -9.53 -13.37
N ILE A 71 -10.00 -10.56 -13.27
CA ILE A 71 -11.14 -10.59 -12.34
C ILE A 71 -10.61 -10.42 -10.91
N GLY A 72 -11.21 -9.49 -10.16
CA GLY A 72 -10.82 -9.13 -8.79
C GLY A 72 -9.77 -8.02 -8.70
N LEU A 73 -9.11 -7.65 -9.79
CA LEU A 73 -8.22 -6.49 -9.80
C LEU A 73 -9.04 -5.20 -9.93
N ILE A 74 -8.98 -4.37 -8.89
CA ILE A 74 -9.62 -3.06 -8.82
C ILE A 74 -8.55 -2.00 -8.63
N PHE A 75 -8.61 -0.94 -9.43
CA PHE A 75 -7.73 0.22 -9.32
C PHE A 75 -8.54 1.45 -8.94
N ILE A 76 -8.12 2.17 -7.90
CA ILE A 76 -8.73 3.42 -7.46
C ILE A 76 -7.75 4.55 -7.74
N VAL A 77 -8.11 5.47 -8.63
CA VAL A 77 -7.30 6.67 -8.87
C VAL A 77 -7.41 7.59 -7.66
N ASN A 78 -6.26 7.95 -7.10
CA ASN A 78 -6.05 8.79 -5.90
C ASN A 78 -7.35 9.25 -5.20
N PRO A 79 -7.85 8.48 -4.21
CA PRO A 79 -9.01 8.88 -3.43
C PRO A 79 -8.65 9.80 -2.24
N PHE A 80 -7.39 10.22 -2.09
CA PHE A 80 -6.91 11.01 -0.96
C PHE A 80 -6.86 12.50 -1.28
N THR A 81 -7.26 13.30 -0.30
CA THR A 81 -6.95 14.73 -0.27
C THR A 81 -5.44 14.95 -0.10
N ASN A 82 -4.95 16.15 -0.44
CA ASN A 82 -3.53 16.49 -0.25
C ASN A 82 -3.09 16.36 1.22
N GLN A 83 -3.95 16.78 2.16
CA GLN A 83 -3.67 16.65 3.60
C GLN A 83 -3.66 15.17 4.03
N GLY A 84 -4.59 14.37 3.50
CA GLY A 84 -4.62 12.92 3.74
C GLY A 84 -3.34 12.22 3.28
N GLN A 85 -2.84 12.54 2.09
CA GLN A 85 -1.57 11.99 1.61
C GLN A 85 -0.40 12.37 2.54
N GLN A 86 -0.31 13.65 2.94
CA GLN A 86 0.72 14.09 3.88
C GLN A 86 0.63 13.36 5.22
N TYR A 87 -0.58 13.21 5.74
CA TYR A 87 -0.84 12.48 6.99
C TYR A 87 -0.34 11.04 6.91
N TRP A 88 -0.78 10.27 5.92
CA TRP A 88 -0.41 8.86 5.79
C TRP A 88 1.08 8.67 5.47
N VAL A 89 1.69 9.58 4.69
CA VAL A 89 3.15 9.59 4.51
C VAL A 89 3.87 9.81 5.84
N GLN A 90 3.39 10.75 6.66
CA GLN A 90 3.93 10.98 7.99
C GLN A 90 3.75 9.76 8.90
N GLN A 91 2.58 9.12 8.91
CA GLN A 91 2.34 7.89 9.65
C GLN A 91 3.34 6.80 9.25
N CYS A 92 3.53 6.57 7.94
CA CYS A 92 4.48 5.59 7.43
C CYS A 92 5.93 5.88 7.84
N LEU A 93 6.35 7.15 7.84
CA LEU A 93 7.74 7.53 8.12
C LEU A 93 8.04 7.72 9.60
N GLN A 94 7.07 8.15 10.40
CA GLN A 94 7.30 8.56 11.79
C GLN A 94 6.73 7.54 12.76
N GLU A 95 5.46 7.13 12.59
CA GLU A 95 4.78 6.28 13.56
C GLU A 95 5.02 4.79 13.31
N TYR A 96 4.89 4.36 12.05
CA TYR A 96 4.97 2.95 11.70
C TYR A 96 6.39 2.39 11.66
N THR A 97 7.39 3.27 11.79
CA THR A 97 8.78 2.87 12.00
C THR A 97 9.19 2.78 13.46
N LYS A 98 8.32 3.15 14.41
CA LYS A 98 8.59 3.01 15.84
C LYS A 98 8.42 1.58 16.29
N LYS A 99 9.10 1.23 17.39
CA LYS A 99 8.84 0.00 18.12
C LYS A 99 7.40 -0.02 18.66
N PRO A 100 6.74 -1.19 18.70
CA PRO A 100 7.32 -2.53 18.55
C PRO A 100 7.43 -3.03 17.09
N ASN A 101 7.02 -2.24 16.09
CA ASN A 101 7.07 -2.66 14.69
C ASN A 101 8.50 -3.05 14.26
N ARG A 102 8.59 -4.01 13.33
CA ARG A 102 9.87 -4.55 12.86
C ARG A 102 10.31 -3.85 11.59
N LEU A 103 11.59 -3.51 11.54
CA LEU A 103 12.26 -2.89 10.40
C LEU A 103 13.29 -3.84 9.80
N ASN A 104 13.63 -3.62 8.53
CA ASN A 104 14.77 -4.29 7.91
C ASN A 104 16.12 -3.96 8.56
N LEU A 105 16.17 -2.92 9.40
CA LEU A 105 17.39 -2.46 10.08
C LEU A 105 17.65 -3.19 11.40
N ASP A 106 16.62 -3.83 11.97
CA ASP A 106 16.69 -4.41 13.32
C ASP A 106 17.81 -5.44 13.49
N PRO A 107 18.06 -6.38 12.55
CA PRO A 107 19.14 -7.36 12.70
C PRO A 107 20.54 -6.75 12.73
N PHE A 108 20.70 -5.50 12.29
CA PHE A 108 22.00 -4.83 12.16
C PHE A 108 22.31 -3.91 13.34
N ASN A 109 21.39 -3.74 14.29
CA ASN A 109 21.55 -2.86 15.47
C ASN A 109 22.02 -1.44 15.12
N GLU A 110 21.48 -0.88 14.03
CA GLU A 110 21.80 0.48 13.53
C GLU A 110 21.19 1.59 14.42
N LEU A 111 20.21 1.22 15.25
CA LEU A 111 19.49 2.07 16.20
C LEU A 111 19.69 1.52 17.62
N GLN A 112 19.87 2.42 18.59
CA GLN A 112 19.79 2.05 20.00
C GLN A 112 18.34 1.69 20.39
N PRO A 113 18.11 0.92 21.48
CA PRO A 113 16.77 0.46 21.87
C PRO A 113 15.72 1.57 22.03
N GLU A 114 16.15 2.75 22.49
CA GLU A 114 15.32 3.94 22.71
C GLU A 114 15.26 4.88 21.49
N GLU A 115 16.05 4.62 20.46
CA GLU A 115 16.09 5.46 19.26
C GLU A 115 14.96 5.12 18.28
N GLU A 116 14.24 6.16 17.87
CA GLU A 116 13.31 6.06 16.75
C GLU A 116 14.04 6.30 15.44
N TRP A 117 13.71 5.50 14.41
CA TRP A 117 14.37 5.61 13.11
C TRP A 117 14.29 7.02 12.53
N TRP A 118 13.10 7.63 12.50
CA TRP A 118 12.88 8.93 11.86
C TRP A 118 13.74 10.03 12.47
N GLU A 119 13.66 10.19 13.79
CA GLU A 119 14.40 11.23 14.51
C GLU A 119 15.91 11.03 14.38
N THR A 120 16.36 9.78 14.53
CA THR A 120 17.77 9.40 14.40
C THR A 120 18.29 9.65 13.00
N ALA A 121 17.51 9.32 11.97
CA ALA A 121 17.88 9.54 10.58
C ALA A 121 17.96 11.03 10.23
N GLN A 122 17.17 11.88 10.87
CA GLN A 122 17.21 13.32 10.63
C GLN A 122 18.33 14.03 11.39
N LYS A 123 18.59 13.62 12.65
CA LYS A 123 19.47 14.33 13.58
C LYS A 123 20.88 13.73 13.67
N ARG A 124 21.00 12.39 13.64
CA ARG A 124 22.26 11.67 13.88
C ARG A 124 22.89 11.16 12.60
N ASP A 125 22.15 10.38 11.81
CA ASP A 125 22.70 9.69 10.64
C ASP A 125 21.72 9.64 9.47
N ARG A 126 21.88 10.57 8.52
CA ARG A 126 21.07 10.64 7.30
C ARG A 126 21.24 9.44 6.37
N THR A 127 22.28 8.62 6.54
CA THR A 127 22.44 7.41 5.73
C THR A 127 21.36 6.37 6.04
N LEU A 128 20.79 6.38 7.25
CA LEU A 128 19.66 5.53 7.66
C LEU A 128 18.44 5.72 6.77
N LEU A 129 18.20 6.93 6.25
CA LEU A 129 17.14 7.19 5.27
C LEU A 129 17.31 6.31 4.03
N LYS A 130 18.56 6.08 3.59
CA LYS A 130 18.88 5.27 2.41
C LYS A 130 18.95 3.77 2.71
N LYS A 131 18.91 3.36 3.98
CA LYS A 131 18.99 1.94 4.39
C LYS A 131 17.60 1.34 4.67
N LEU A 132 16.61 2.15 5.05
CA LEU A 132 15.25 1.65 5.29
C LEU A 132 14.62 1.10 4.00
N ARG A 133 14.03 -0.09 4.08
CA ARG A 133 13.40 -0.79 2.96
C ARG A 133 12.01 -1.27 3.28
N TRP A 134 11.78 -1.76 4.51
CA TRP A 134 10.46 -2.19 4.92
C TRP A 134 10.22 -2.00 6.41
N ALA A 135 8.95 -1.85 6.76
CA ALA A 135 8.41 -2.03 8.11
C ALA A 135 7.25 -3.03 8.06
N THR A 136 7.02 -3.79 9.14
CA THR A 136 5.87 -4.70 9.26
C THR A 136 5.01 -4.36 10.47
N LEU A 137 3.69 -4.42 10.30
CA LEU A 137 2.68 -4.06 11.29
C LEU A 137 1.74 -5.24 11.55
N GLY A 138 1.26 -5.39 12.78
CA GLY A 138 0.38 -6.50 13.16
C GLY A 138 1.12 -7.83 13.15
N TYR A 139 0.63 -8.82 12.39
CA TYR A 139 1.40 -10.04 12.16
C TYR A 139 2.63 -9.75 11.31
N HIS A 140 3.81 -10.11 11.82
CA HIS A 140 5.08 -9.87 11.14
C HIS A 140 5.41 -11.01 10.19
N HIS A 141 5.53 -10.68 8.91
CA HIS A 141 5.94 -11.63 7.88
C HIS A 141 7.35 -12.16 8.15
N ASN A 142 7.50 -13.49 8.22
CA ASN A 142 8.81 -14.12 8.27
C ASN A 142 9.33 -14.32 6.84
N TRP A 143 10.40 -13.59 6.46
CA TRP A 143 10.95 -13.64 5.11
C TRP A 143 11.60 -14.98 4.74
N ASP A 144 12.03 -15.78 5.73
CA ASP A 144 12.68 -17.08 5.51
C ASP A 144 11.63 -18.18 5.28
N THR A 145 10.65 -18.27 6.17
CA THR A 145 9.59 -19.29 6.09
C THR A 145 8.45 -18.89 5.17
N LYS A 146 8.28 -17.58 4.92
CA LYS A 146 7.16 -16.97 4.21
C LYS A 146 5.81 -17.26 4.86
N GLU A 147 5.79 -17.28 6.18
CA GLU A 147 4.60 -17.57 6.99
C GLU A 147 4.42 -16.51 8.09
N TYR A 148 3.17 -16.32 8.51
CA TYR A 148 2.82 -15.55 9.69
C TYR A 148 2.68 -16.46 10.92
N SER A 149 2.83 -15.90 12.12
CA SER A 149 2.75 -16.67 13.37
C SER A 149 2.08 -15.87 14.50
N GLU A 150 1.33 -16.57 15.34
CA GLU A 150 0.69 -16.01 16.54
C GLU A 150 1.68 -15.45 17.57
N THR A 151 2.92 -15.95 17.59
CA THR A 151 3.96 -15.46 18.50
C THR A 151 4.72 -14.25 17.93
N ALA A 152 4.51 -13.93 16.66
CA ALA A 152 5.18 -12.85 15.96
C ALA A 152 4.15 -11.82 15.49
N ARG A 153 3.42 -11.22 16.43
CA ARG A 153 2.45 -10.16 16.14
C ARG A 153 2.42 -9.08 17.20
N ASP A 154 2.16 -7.86 16.75
CA ASP A 154 1.84 -6.71 17.59
C ASP A 154 0.42 -6.20 17.32
N LYS A 155 0.00 -5.16 18.05
CA LYS A 155 -1.29 -4.51 17.81
C LYS A 155 -1.26 -3.81 16.44
N PHE A 156 -2.18 -4.19 15.55
CA PHE A 156 -2.35 -3.50 14.28
C PHE A 156 -2.90 -2.07 14.50
N PRO A 157 -2.41 -1.03 13.79
CA PRO A 157 -2.90 0.34 13.96
C PRO A 157 -4.39 0.48 13.62
N SER A 158 -5.19 0.94 14.59
CA SER A 158 -6.65 0.97 14.45
C SER A 158 -7.12 1.88 13.30
N GLU A 159 -6.49 3.04 13.12
CA GLU A 159 -6.86 3.94 12.03
C GLU A 159 -6.58 3.34 10.65
N LEU A 160 -5.46 2.63 10.48
CA LEU A 160 -5.16 1.94 9.24
C LEU A 160 -6.15 0.79 8.99
N ALA A 161 -6.57 0.08 10.04
CA ALA A 161 -7.58 -0.98 9.92
C ALA A 161 -8.95 -0.43 9.53
N GLU A 162 -9.35 0.71 10.11
CA GLU A 162 -10.58 1.40 9.78
C GLU A 162 -10.56 1.96 8.34
N LEU A 163 -9.45 2.58 7.93
CA LEU A 163 -9.23 3.00 6.54
C LEU A 163 -9.37 1.82 5.58
N SER A 164 -8.70 0.70 5.88
CA SER A 164 -8.70 -0.48 5.02
C SER A 164 -10.12 -1.06 4.87
N ARG A 165 -10.87 -1.15 5.98
CA ARG A 165 -12.27 -1.58 5.98
C ARG A 165 -13.14 -0.67 5.13
N LEU A 166 -12.99 0.65 5.26
CA LEU A 166 -13.74 1.64 4.48
C LEU A 166 -13.49 1.44 2.98
N VAL A 167 -12.24 1.24 2.56
CA VAL A 167 -11.90 0.97 1.16
C VAL A 167 -12.58 -0.31 0.65
N VAL A 168 -12.54 -1.40 1.43
CA VAL A 168 -13.20 -2.67 1.06
C VAL A 168 -14.72 -2.53 0.96
N GLN A 169 -15.34 -1.77 1.87
CA GLN A 169 -16.76 -1.44 1.81
C GLN A 169 -17.10 -0.59 0.56
N ALA A 170 -16.28 0.41 0.25
CA ALA A 170 -16.48 1.32 -0.88
C ALA A 170 -16.44 0.60 -2.24
N ILE A 171 -15.57 -0.40 -2.39
CA ILE A 171 -15.52 -1.23 -3.60
C ILE A 171 -16.67 -2.27 -3.67
N GLY A 172 -17.41 -2.45 -2.58
CA GLY A 172 -18.53 -3.39 -2.48
C GLY A 172 -18.08 -4.86 -2.52
N ASP A 173 -16.93 -5.17 -1.92
CA ASP A 173 -16.44 -6.54 -1.84
C ASP A 173 -17.36 -7.39 -0.93
N PRO A 174 -17.70 -8.64 -1.31
CA PRO A 174 -18.52 -9.52 -0.46
C PRO A 174 -17.95 -9.78 0.94
N ALA A 175 -16.64 -9.63 1.13
CA ALA A 175 -15.98 -9.76 2.42
C ALA A 175 -16.04 -8.47 3.26
N SER A 176 -16.71 -7.41 2.83
CA SER A 176 -16.71 -6.09 3.51
C SER A 176 -17.02 -6.16 5.01
N ASP A 177 -17.99 -6.99 5.39
CA ASP A 177 -18.48 -7.09 6.77
C ASP A 177 -17.55 -7.94 7.64
N THR A 178 -16.76 -8.83 7.03
CA THR A 178 -15.85 -9.76 7.72
C THR A 178 -14.38 -9.36 7.58
N TYR A 179 -14.07 -8.37 6.74
CA TYR A 179 -12.72 -7.91 6.49
C TYR A 179 -12.04 -7.38 7.76
N LYS A 180 -10.80 -7.83 7.98
CA LYS A 180 -9.94 -7.39 9.07
C LYS A 180 -8.54 -7.15 8.51
N ALA A 181 -8.00 -5.96 8.75
CA ALA A 181 -6.59 -5.70 8.53
C ALA A 181 -5.81 -6.25 9.73
N GLU A 182 -4.97 -7.25 9.47
CA GLU A 182 -4.24 -7.99 10.52
C GLU A 182 -2.72 -7.95 10.30
N ALA A 183 -2.28 -7.82 9.05
CA ALA A 183 -0.87 -7.70 8.67
C ALA A 183 -0.70 -6.58 7.64
N ALA A 184 0.40 -5.84 7.71
CA ALA A 184 0.78 -4.89 6.68
C ALA A 184 2.29 -4.83 6.52
N ILE A 185 2.72 -4.64 5.27
CA ILE A 185 4.12 -4.40 4.91
C ILE A 185 4.20 -3.02 4.26
N ILE A 186 4.93 -2.11 4.91
CA ILE A 186 5.23 -0.80 4.34
C ILE A 186 6.56 -0.92 3.62
N ASN A 187 6.56 -0.68 2.32
CA ASN A 187 7.77 -0.74 1.51
C ASN A 187 8.27 0.68 1.18
N PHE A 188 9.56 0.92 1.42
CA PHE A 188 10.23 2.19 1.16
C PHE A 188 11.13 2.04 -0.08
N TYR A 189 10.74 2.71 -1.15
CA TYR A 189 11.46 2.67 -2.43
C TYR A 189 12.28 3.96 -2.63
N HIS A 190 13.53 3.79 -3.05
CA HIS A 190 14.37 4.89 -3.52
C HIS A 190 14.45 4.88 -5.04
N MET A 191 15.03 5.92 -5.63
CA MET A 191 15.31 5.96 -7.06
C MET A 191 16.21 4.78 -7.46
N GLY A 192 15.64 3.82 -8.18
CA GLY A 192 16.33 2.58 -8.60
C GLY A 192 16.05 1.35 -7.78
N SER A 193 15.29 1.47 -6.69
CA SER A 193 14.68 0.30 -6.07
C SER A 193 13.76 -0.39 -7.07
N THR A 194 13.72 -1.71 -7.04
CA THR A 194 12.85 -2.51 -7.90
C THR A 194 12.29 -3.67 -7.11
N LEU A 195 11.00 -3.95 -7.29
CA LEU A 195 10.36 -5.15 -6.78
C LEU A 195 10.12 -6.11 -7.95
N SER A 196 10.75 -7.28 -7.92
CA SER A 196 10.53 -8.29 -8.96
C SER A 196 9.15 -8.93 -8.80
N GLY A 197 8.62 -9.47 -9.90
CA GLY A 197 7.37 -10.23 -9.86
C GLY A 197 7.44 -11.38 -8.85
N HIS A 198 6.44 -11.42 -7.98
CA HIS A 198 6.19 -12.46 -6.99
C HIS A 198 4.67 -12.62 -6.82
N LYS A 199 4.26 -13.55 -5.96
CA LYS A 199 2.87 -13.71 -5.54
C LYS A 199 2.84 -13.68 -4.03
N ASP A 200 1.84 -13.01 -3.48
CA ASP A 200 1.53 -13.05 -2.06
C ASP A 200 0.66 -14.28 -1.80
N VAL A 201 1.22 -15.25 -1.09
CA VAL A 201 0.61 -16.58 -0.83
C VAL A 201 0.84 -17.04 0.61
N SER A 202 1.21 -16.09 1.47
CA SER A 202 1.60 -16.36 2.86
C SER A 202 0.41 -16.29 3.81
N GLU A 203 -0.63 -15.56 3.41
CA GLU A 203 -1.90 -15.46 4.10
C GLU A 203 -2.67 -16.79 3.97
N PRO A 204 -3.20 -17.35 5.06
CA PRO A 204 -4.00 -18.58 5.00
C PRO A 204 -5.34 -18.36 4.29
N ASN A 205 -5.88 -17.15 4.35
CA ASN A 205 -7.11 -16.76 3.68
C ASN A 205 -6.81 -16.01 2.37
N MET A 206 -6.96 -16.72 1.26
CA MET A 206 -6.72 -16.19 -0.08
C MET A 206 -7.96 -15.55 -0.73
N THR A 207 -9.10 -15.50 -0.05
CA THR A 207 -10.34 -14.89 -0.58
C THR A 207 -10.53 -13.45 -0.12
N SER A 208 -9.97 -13.07 1.03
CA SER A 208 -9.98 -11.67 1.47
C SER A 208 -9.15 -10.79 0.53
N PRO A 209 -9.60 -9.55 0.25
CA PRO A 209 -8.87 -8.64 -0.63
C PRO A 209 -7.54 -8.18 -0.01
N LEU A 210 -6.52 -8.02 -0.87
CA LEU A 210 -5.26 -7.37 -0.53
C LEU A 210 -5.31 -5.91 -0.99
N LEU A 211 -5.00 -4.98 -0.08
CA LEU A 211 -4.99 -3.55 -0.37
C LEU A 211 -3.55 -3.07 -0.55
N SER A 212 -3.32 -2.32 -1.62
CA SER A 212 -2.04 -1.65 -1.88
C SER A 212 -2.28 -0.16 -2.08
N VAL A 213 -1.57 0.66 -1.31
CA VAL A 213 -1.64 2.12 -1.37
C VAL A 213 -0.25 2.66 -1.66
N SER A 214 -0.15 3.61 -2.59
CA SER A 214 1.11 4.21 -3.01
C SER A 214 1.10 5.71 -2.76
N PHE A 215 2.21 6.23 -2.23
CA PHE A 215 2.44 7.66 -2.00
C PHE A 215 3.83 8.05 -2.51
N GLY A 216 3.96 9.29 -2.98
CA GLY A 216 5.24 9.85 -3.43
C GLY A 216 5.44 9.76 -4.95
N GLN A 217 6.62 9.32 -5.38
CA GLN A 217 6.97 9.25 -6.80
C GLN A 217 6.18 8.13 -7.50
N SER A 218 5.83 8.35 -8.76
CA SER A 218 5.16 7.34 -9.59
C SER A 218 6.01 6.08 -9.78
N ALA A 219 5.35 4.94 -9.94
CA ALA A 219 5.95 3.64 -10.22
C ALA A 219 5.26 2.97 -11.43
N ILE A 220 5.91 1.96 -11.99
CA ILE A 220 5.43 1.11 -13.08
C ILE A 220 5.47 -0.34 -12.62
#